data_AF-A0A227JDF9-F1
#
_entry.id   AF-A0A227JDF9-F1
#
_cell.length_a   1.000
_cell.length_b   1.000
_cell.length_c   1.000
_cell.angle_alpha   90.00
_cell.angle_beta   90.00
_cell.angle_gamma   90.00
#
_symmetry.space_group_name_H-M   'P 1'
#
loop_
_entity.id
_entity.type
_entity.pdbx_description
1 polymer ?
#
loop_
_entity_poly.entity_id
_entity_poly.type
_entity_poly.pdbx_seq_one_letter_code
_entity_poly.pdbx_strand_id
1 'polypeptide(L)'
;AGARVRLLENGAAAFIPGALILDNKERIECNGDNGTISIDKEVVYKLGDTLEIVLADVNQENRSLVAKPTQVFADQPAPQTEQTVSEE
;
A
#
# COMPACT_ATOMS: atom_id res chain seq x y z
N ALA A 1 9.12 9.37 2.14
CA ALA A 1 7.84 9.22 1.46
C ALA A 1 7.37 7.77 1.60
N GLY A 2 6.14 7.56 2.05
CA GLY A 2 5.58 6.24 2.36
C GLY A 2 4.13 6.36 2.77
N ALA A 3 3.48 5.23 2.99
CA ALA A 3 2.07 5.15 3.38
C ALA A 3 1.93 4.72 4.84
N ARG A 4 0.95 5.28 5.54
CA ARG A 4 0.49 4.73 6.82
C ARG A 4 -0.78 3.95 6.56
N VAL A 5 -0.83 2.73 7.04
CA VAL A 5 -1.98 1.84 6.90
C VAL A 5 -2.46 1.40 8.27
N ARG A 6 -3.75 1.09 8.35
CA ARG A 6 -4.38 0.50 9.54
C ARG A 6 -4.93 -0.86 9.13
N LEU A 7 -4.53 -1.90 9.85
CA LEU A 7 -5.11 -3.22 9.68
C LEU A 7 -6.57 -3.16 10.16
N LEU A 8 -7.50 -3.56 9.31
CA LEU A 8 -8.93 -3.57 9.65
C LEU A 8 -9.27 -4.62 10.71
N GLU A 9 -8.57 -5.76 10.69
CA GLU A 9 -8.88 -6.88 11.59
C GLU A 9 -8.51 -6.63 13.05
N ASN A 10 -7.40 -5.93 13.32
CA ASN A 10 -6.88 -5.74 14.68
C ASN A 10 -6.64 -4.27 15.05
N GLY A 11 -6.86 -3.33 14.13
CA GLY A 11 -6.67 -1.90 14.34
C GLY A 11 -5.21 -1.46 14.45
N ALA A 12 -4.23 -2.35 14.19
CA ALA A 12 -2.82 -2.02 14.29
C ALA A 12 -2.41 -1.00 13.22
N ALA A 13 -1.60 -0.02 13.61
CA ALA A 13 -1.01 0.94 12.68
C ALA A 13 0.33 0.42 12.16
N ALA A 14 0.47 0.33 10.85
CA ALA A 14 1.71 -0.07 10.19
C ALA A 14 2.18 1.01 9.20
N PHE A 15 3.48 1.03 8.96
CA PHE A 15 4.13 1.94 8.04
C PHE A 15 4.69 1.20 6.84
N ILE A 16 4.36 1.65 5.64
CA ILE A 16 4.84 1.12 4.38
C ILE A 16 5.83 2.13 3.79
N PRO A 17 7.14 1.88 3.87
CA PRO A 17 8.12 2.70 3.18
C PRO A 17 7.95 2.55 1.67
N GLY A 18 7.99 3.66 0.92
CA GLY A 18 7.89 3.63 -0.54
C GLY A 18 8.96 2.76 -1.20
N ALA A 19 10.12 2.59 -0.56
CA ALA A 19 11.19 1.71 -1.02
C ALA A 19 10.81 0.22 -1.08
N LEU A 20 9.86 -0.23 -0.23
CA LEU A 20 9.33 -1.61 -0.29
C LEU A 20 8.23 -1.77 -1.35
N ILE A 21 7.67 -0.66 -1.86
CA ILE A 21 6.66 -0.66 -2.92
C ILE A 21 7.35 -0.66 -4.29
N LEU A 22 8.32 0.23 -4.46
CA LEU A 22 9.12 0.34 -5.67
C LEU A 22 10.52 0.82 -5.28
N ASP A 23 11.56 0.07 -5.67
CA ASP A 23 12.96 0.40 -5.36
C ASP A 23 13.39 1.71 -6.06
N ASN A 24 12.76 2.02 -7.20
CA ASN A 24 13.07 3.20 -7.99
C ASN A 24 12.34 4.47 -7.49
N LYS A 25 13.04 5.25 -6.66
CA LYS A 25 12.58 6.55 -6.14
C LYS A 25 12.11 7.55 -7.20
N GLU A 26 12.62 7.48 -8.44
CA GLU A 26 12.24 8.42 -9.50
C GLU A 26 10.90 8.09 -10.14
N ARG A 27 10.46 6.83 -10.03
CA ARG A 27 9.20 6.35 -10.62
C ARG A 27 8.02 6.39 -9.65
N ILE A 28 8.28 6.52 -8.34
CA ILE A 28 7.26 6.61 -7.30
C ILE A 28 7.09 8.06 -6.83
N GLU A 29 5.91 8.61 -7.04
CA GLU A 29 5.52 9.92 -6.54
C GLU A 29 4.48 9.73 -5.43
N CYS A 30 4.85 10.15 -4.21
CA CYS A 30 3.95 10.10 -3.06
C CYS A 30 3.41 11.50 -2.81
N ASN A 31 2.13 11.73 -3.10
CA ASN A 31 1.47 13.00 -2.87
C ASN A 31 0.78 12.98 -1.50
N GLY A 32 1.39 13.64 -0.50
CA GLY A 32 0.85 13.71 0.87
C GLY A 32 -0.41 14.57 0.98
N ASP A 33 -0.55 15.59 0.13
CA ASP A 33 -1.68 16.51 0.13
C ASP A 33 -2.95 15.87 -0.46
N ASN A 34 -2.81 15.13 -1.57
CA ASN A 34 -3.92 14.37 -2.15
C ASN A 34 -4.11 12.99 -1.51
N GLY A 35 -3.14 12.51 -0.72
CA GLY A 35 -3.16 11.16 -0.16
C GLY A 35 -3.11 10.08 -1.24
N THR A 36 -2.37 10.30 -2.33
CA THR A 36 -2.26 9.35 -3.45
C THR A 36 -0.81 8.97 -3.69
N ILE A 37 -0.60 7.73 -4.15
CA ILE A 37 0.70 7.20 -4.56
C ILE A 37 0.59 6.91 -6.05
N SER A 38 1.36 7.66 -6.83
CA SER A 38 1.44 7.50 -8.26
C SER A 38 2.72 6.79 -8.62
N ILE A 39 2.64 5.79 -9.50
CA ILE A 39 3.79 5.10 -10.07
C ILE A 39 3.76 5.39 -11.56
N ASP A 40 4.84 5.92 -12.13
CA ASP A 40 4.92 6.23 -13.56
C ASP A 40 3.80 7.18 -14.07
N LYS A 41 3.36 8.11 -13.20
CA LYS A 41 2.21 9.02 -13.41
C LYS A 41 0.83 8.36 -13.39
N GLU A 42 0.72 7.08 -13.03
CA GLU A 42 -0.55 6.41 -12.80
C GLU A 42 -0.85 6.30 -11.30
N VAL A 43 -2.06 6.68 -10.87
CA VAL A 43 -2.45 6.62 -9.46
C VAL A 43 -2.76 5.18 -9.11
N VAL A 44 -1.85 4.56 -8.35
CA VAL A 44 -1.93 3.15 -7.97
C VAL A 44 -2.63 3.00 -6.62
N TYR A 45 -2.30 3.85 -5.66
CA TYR A 45 -2.94 3.84 -4.35
C TYR A 45 -3.55 5.18 -4.00
N LYS A 46 -4.69 5.14 -3.33
CA LYS A 46 -5.37 6.30 -2.76
C LYS A 46 -5.66 6.10 -1.29
N LEU A 47 -5.72 7.19 -0.55
CA LEU A 47 -6.12 7.19 0.85
C LEU A 47 -7.54 6.63 0.98
N GLY A 48 -7.70 5.60 1.81
CA GLY A 48 -8.97 4.93 2.04
C GLY A 48 -9.20 3.68 1.18
N ASP A 49 -8.28 3.34 0.29
CA ASP A 49 -8.31 2.05 -0.40
C ASP A 49 -7.94 0.89 0.53
N THR A 50 -8.44 -0.30 0.22
CA THR A 50 -8.24 -1.49 1.05
C THR A 50 -7.34 -2.45 0.29
N LEU A 51 -6.15 -2.73 0.85
CA LEU A 51 -5.19 -3.63 0.24
C LEU A 51 -4.68 -4.66 1.24
N GLU A 52 -4.25 -5.79 0.71
CA GLU A 52 -3.60 -6.83 1.50
C GLU A 52 -2.12 -6.46 1.73
N ILE A 53 -1.69 -6.58 2.99
CA ILE A 53 -0.33 -6.24 3.41
C ILE A 53 0.30 -7.39 4.16
N VAL A 54 1.60 -7.56 3.96
CA VAL A 54 2.42 -8.51 4.72
C VAL A 54 3.34 -7.72 5.63
N LEU A 55 3.44 -8.17 6.87
CA LEU A 55 4.35 -7.60 7.86
C LEU A 55 5.79 -7.94 7.48
N ALA A 56 6.60 -6.91 7.24
CA ALA A 56 7.98 -7.05 6.81
C ALA A 56 8.94 -7.06 8.01
N ASP A 57 8.71 -6.18 8.97
CA ASP A 57 9.55 -6.06 10.17
C ASP A 57 8.75 -5.49 11.36
N VAL A 58 9.11 -5.92 12.57
CA VAL A 58 8.50 -5.47 13.82
C VAL A 58 9.58 -4.86 14.71
N ASN A 59 9.61 -3.55 14.81
CA ASN A 59 10.48 -2.87 15.75
C ASN A 59 9.75 -2.74 17.10
N GLN A 60 10.03 -3.67 18.02
CA GLN A 60 9.38 -3.70 19.33
C GLN A 60 9.81 -2.53 20.23
N GLU A 61 11.04 -2.05 20.07
CA GLU A 61 11.59 -0.94 20.85
C GLU A 61 10.85 0.37 20.57
N ASN A 62 10.65 0.68 19.28
CA ASN A 62 9.90 1.85 18.84
C ASN A 62 8.41 1.58 18.68
N ARG A 63 7.94 0.38 19.04
CA ARG A 63 6.56 -0.11 18.83
C ARG A 63 6.04 0.21 17.43
N SER A 64 6.90 0.06 16.44
CA SER A 64 6.64 0.44 15.06
C SER A 64 6.61 -0.81 14.19
N LEU A 65 5.56 -0.92 13.39
CA LEU A 65 5.34 -2.03 12.48
C LEU A 65 5.67 -1.56 11.06
N VAL A 66 6.56 -2.29 10.38
CA VAL A 66 6.85 -2.06 8.97
C VAL A 66 6.15 -3.14 8.16
N ALA A 67 5.34 -2.70 7.21
CA ALA A 67 4.62 -3.58 6.31
C ALA A 67 5.07 -3.34 4.86
N LYS A 68 4.86 -4.35 4.03
CA LYS A 68 4.96 -4.26 2.57
C LYS A 68 3.63 -4.67 1.95
N PRO A 69 3.19 -4.02 0.86
CA PRO A 69 2.02 -4.50 0.12
C PRO A 69 2.32 -5.88 -0.49
N THR A 70 1.30 -6.73 -0.60
CA THR A 70 1.43 -8.01 -1.32
C THR A 70 1.49 -7.81 -2.83
N GLN A 71 0.89 -6.73 -3.33
CA GLN A 71 1.06 -6.28 -4.70
C GLN A 71 2.46 -5.70 -4.90
N VAL A 72 3.34 -6.53 -5.45
CA VAL A 72 4.64 -6.12 -5.97
C VAL A 72 4.42 -5.59 -7.38
N PHE A 73 4.63 -4.29 -7.63
CA PHE A 73 4.47 -3.66 -8.95
C PHE A 73 5.61 -3.99 -9.94
N ALA A 74 6.31 -5.10 -9.71
CA ALA A 74 7.23 -5.66 -10.67
C ALA A 74 6.41 -6.48 -11.67
N ASP A 75 5.98 -5.79 -12.72
CA ASP A 75 5.41 -6.32 -13.97
C ASP A 75 3.99 -6.92 -13.89
N GLN A 76 3.01 -6.13 -14.37
CA GLN A 76 1.94 -6.49 -15.32
C GLN A 76 0.59 -5.76 -15.05
N PRO A 77 -0.22 -5.52 -16.11
CA PRO A 77 -1.07 -4.35 -16.28
C PRO A 77 -2.51 -4.54 -15.79
N ALA A 78 -3.08 -3.45 -15.25
CA ALA A 78 -4.50 -3.05 -15.27
C ALA A 78 -5.57 -4.02 -14.69
N PRO A 79 -6.74 -3.48 -14.32
CA PRO A 79 -7.45 -3.86 -13.10
C PRO A 79 -8.52 -4.93 -13.35
N GLN A 80 -8.69 -5.86 -12.41
CA GLN A 80 -9.98 -6.53 -12.23
C GLN A 80 -10.77 -5.81 -11.13
N THR A 81 -11.43 -4.75 -11.61
CA THR A 81 -12.66 -4.19 -11.06
C THR A 81 -13.74 -5.28 -11.02
N GLU A 82 -14.39 -5.40 -9.86
CA GLU A 82 -15.85 -5.55 -9.72
C GLU A 82 -16.45 -6.97 -9.74
N GLN A 83 -17.14 -7.36 -8.65
CA GLN A 83 -18.62 -7.43 -8.55
C GLN A 83 -19.10 -8.41 -7.49
N THR A 84 -19.75 -7.84 -6.47
CA THR A 84 -20.95 -8.35 -5.80
C THR A 84 -21.88 -9.11 -6.75
N VAL A 85 -22.22 -10.37 -6.49
CA VAL A 85 -23.56 -10.93 -6.78
C VAL A 85 -23.90 -12.04 -5.78
N SER A 86 -25.09 -11.90 -5.21
CA SER A 86 -25.85 -12.79 -4.34
C SER A 86 -26.30 -14.12 -4.99
N GLU A 87 -26.95 -14.96 -4.18
CA GLU A 87 -27.74 -16.18 -4.52
C GLU A 87 -26.92 -17.45 -4.83
N GLU A 88 -27.23 -18.63 -4.30
CA GLU A 88 -28.53 -19.25 -3.96
C GLU A 88 -28.45 -20.10 -2.67
#